data_AF-A0A916R7J3-F1
#
_entry.id   AF-A0A916R7J3-F1
#
_cell.length_a   1.000
_cell.length_b   1.000
_cell.length_c   1.000
_cell.angle_alpha   90.00
_cell.angle_beta   90.00
_cell.angle_gamma   90.00
#
_symmetry.space_group_name_H-M   'P 1'
#
loop_
_entity.id
_entity.type
_entity.pdbx_description
1 polymer ?
#
loop_
_entity_poly.entity_id
_entity_poly.type
_entity_poly.pdbx_seq_one_letter_code
_entity_poly.pdbx_strand_id
1 'polypeptide(L)'
;MLKYNLANRVLDYGLASKEDINKHLASIGPVVIHTHLLTNDLQKNSSKIIENFLEFWQDWPELNPNQCLIICLFIKYQVKQKSQSYFQKLWHGIFKNLLKNNSGFECWNSSIQKSIKDLSSSNFTKFDKIIGVVLPELQGVSQTEVESWARSEAVKNYWDEENIQYLIHTIEDMFEKWEKKQASNTMPMSHLAQNLSDILQGKITIKGDIS
;
A
#
# COMPACT_ATOMS: atom_id res chain seq x y z
N MET A 1 10.38 13.99 14.05
CA MET A 1 10.68 12.67 13.46
C MET A 1 10.79 12.72 11.94
N LEU A 2 9.77 13.24 11.22
CA LEU A 2 9.82 13.29 9.73
C LEU A 2 11.00 14.12 9.19
N LYS A 3 11.24 15.33 9.72
CA LYS A 3 12.42 16.15 9.39
C LYS A 3 13.73 15.36 9.52
N TYR A 4 13.90 14.70 10.65
CA TYR A 4 15.11 13.97 11.00
C TYR A 4 15.37 12.82 10.02
N ASN A 5 14.34 12.05 9.68
CA ASN A 5 14.45 10.95 8.72
C ASN A 5 14.75 11.46 7.30
N LEU A 6 14.09 12.55 6.89
CA LEU A 6 14.36 13.17 5.59
C LEU A 6 15.78 13.72 5.51
N ALA A 7 16.22 14.45 6.55
CA ALA A 7 17.56 15.01 6.66
C ALA A 7 18.64 13.93 6.60
N ASN A 8 18.48 12.83 7.36
CA ASN A 8 19.37 11.69 7.28
C ASN A 8 19.38 11.05 5.89
N ARG A 9 18.24 10.99 5.20
CA ARG A 9 18.19 10.34 3.88
C ARG A 9 18.79 11.18 2.76
N VAL A 10 18.69 12.50 2.86
CA VAL A 10 19.12 13.45 1.81
C VAL A 10 20.55 13.94 2.05
N LEU A 11 20.96 14.13 3.30
CA LEU A 11 22.21 14.78 3.67
C LEU A 11 23.12 13.92 4.55
N ASP A 12 22.72 12.69 4.89
CA ASP A 12 23.37 11.84 5.91
C ASP A 12 23.57 12.54 7.27
N TYR A 13 22.78 13.58 7.54
CA TYR A 13 22.86 14.42 8.74
C TYR A 13 21.47 14.82 9.25
N GLY A 14 21.02 14.15 10.32
CA GLY A 14 19.64 14.24 10.81
C GLY A 14 19.24 15.55 11.48
N LEU A 15 20.21 16.40 11.83
CA LEU A 15 19.95 17.68 12.49
C LEU A 15 19.86 18.85 11.49
N ALA A 16 19.93 18.60 10.19
CA ALA A 16 19.80 19.63 9.17
C ALA A 16 18.50 20.44 9.35
N SER A 17 18.57 21.72 8.98
CA SER A 17 17.40 22.59 8.87
C SER A 17 16.57 22.20 7.65
N LYS A 18 15.32 22.69 7.55
CA LYS A 18 14.52 22.43 6.34
C LYS A 18 15.13 23.16 5.15
N GLU A 19 15.75 24.30 5.39
CA GLU A 19 16.42 25.17 4.43
C GLU A 19 17.62 24.46 3.82
N ASP A 20 18.44 23.80 4.64
CA ASP A 20 19.58 23.02 4.16
C ASP A 20 19.13 21.86 3.27
N ILE A 21 18.08 21.14 3.69
CA ILE A 21 17.50 20.05 2.90
C ILE A 21 16.97 20.60 1.58
N ASN A 22 16.19 21.68 1.62
CA ASN A 22 15.60 22.29 0.43
C ASN A 22 16.67 22.76 -0.56
N LYS A 23 17.74 23.39 -0.08
CA LYS A 23 18.88 23.82 -0.89
C LYS A 23 19.55 22.65 -1.59
N HIS A 24 19.72 21.53 -0.89
CA HIS A 24 20.29 20.33 -1.49
C HIS A 24 19.34 19.72 -2.54
N LEU A 25 18.05 19.59 -2.23
CA LEU A 25 17.06 19.09 -3.19
C LEU A 25 17.00 19.95 -4.45
N ALA A 26 17.14 21.27 -4.33
CA ALA A 26 17.22 22.17 -5.47
C ALA A 26 18.44 21.91 -6.38
N SER A 27 19.55 21.44 -5.80
CA SER A 27 20.81 21.23 -6.55
C SER A 27 20.80 19.95 -7.40
N ILE A 28 19.92 19.00 -7.09
CA ILE A 28 19.87 17.69 -7.77
C ILE A 28 18.81 17.62 -8.88
N GLY A 29 18.01 18.68 -9.06
CA GLY A 29 16.97 18.78 -10.09
C GLY A 29 15.56 18.45 -9.57
N PRO A 30 14.63 17.98 -10.43
CA PRO A 30 13.30 17.55 -10.01
C PRO A 30 13.37 16.38 -9.04
N VAL A 31 12.68 16.50 -7.90
CA VAL A 31 12.69 15.49 -6.84
C VAL A 31 11.29 14.95 -6.60
N VAL A 32 11.18 13.62 -6.54
CA VAL A 32 9.98 12.93 -6.07
C VAL A 32 10.29 12.25 -4.74
N ILE A 33 9.52 12.55 -3.71
CA ILE A 33 9.65 11.96 -2.38
C ILE A 33 8.50 10.98 -2.15
N HIS A 34 8.83 9.71 -1.98
CA HIS A 34 7.87 8.67 -1.62
C HIS A 34 7.86 8.47 -0.10
N THR A 35 6.73 8.76 0.53
CA THR A 35 6.49 8.42 1.94
C THR A 35 5.51 7.26 2.01
N HIS A 36 5.92 6.17 2.67
CA HIS A 36 5.06 5.01 2.85
C HIS A 36 4.63 4.90 4.31
N LEU A 37 3.32 4.87 4.55
CA LEU A 37 2.73 4.59 5.86
C LEU A 37 2.00 3.27 5.82
N LEU A 38 2.05 2.51 6.91
CA LEU A 38 1.28 1.29 7.07
C LEU A 38 -0.05 1.64 7.72
N THR A 39 -1.14 0.97 7.33
CA THR A 39 -2.45 1.16 7.98
C THR A 39 -2.40 0.89 9.50
N ASN A 40 -1.51 0.00 9.95
CA ASN A 40 -1.27 -0.26 11.38
C ASN A 40 -0.60 0.91 12.11
N ASP A 41 0.14 1.79 11.44
CA ASP A 41 0.73 2.98 12.06
C ASP A 41 -0.31 4.11 12.19
N LEU A 42 -1.33 4.08 11.33
CA LEU A 42 -2.37 5.10 11.26
C LEU A 42 -3.47 4.93 12.31
N GLN A 43 -3.86 3.69 12.63
CA GLN A 43 -4.84 3.30 13.68
C GLN A 43 -5.92 4.38 13.96
N LYS A 44 -6.13 4.77 15.24
CA LYS A 44 -7.14 5.75 15.67
C LYS A 44 -6.74 7.21 15.39
N ASN A 45 -5.49 7.45 14.99
CA ASN A 45 -4.93 8.77 14.81
C ASN A 45 -4.70 9.11 13.32
N SER A 46 -5.37 8.41 12.41
CA SER A 46 -5.15 8.52 10.96
C SER A 46 -5.23 9.96 10.49
N SER A 47 -6.30 10.67 10.88
CA SER A 47 -6.51 12.08 10.53
C SER A 47 -5.34 12.95 10.99
N LYS A 48 -4.95 12.82 12.26
CA LYS A 48 -3.88 13.63 12.86
C LYS A 48 -2.52 13.33 12.24
N ILE A 49 -2.24 12.08 11.90
CA ILE A 49 -0.95 11.70 11.29
C ILE A 49 -0.86 12.26 9.87
N ILE A 50 -1.93 12.13 9.08
CA ILE A 50 -1.97 12.69 7.72
C ILE A 50 -1.93 14.21 7.78
N GLU A 51 -2.64 14.84 8.71
CA GLU A 51 -2.61 16.28 8.93
C GLU A 51 -1.21 16.78 9.32
N ASN A 52 -0.56 16.16 10.30
CA ASN A 52 0.81 16.49 10.68
C ASN A 52 1.79 16.33 9.50
N PHE A 53 1.56 15.35 8.63
CA PHE A 53 2.36 15.17 7.41
C PHE A 53 2.18 16.35 6.46
N LEU A 54 0.94 16.80 6.23
CA LEU A 54 0.66 17.97 5.41
C LEU A 54 1.21 19.25 6.05
N GLU A 55 1.00 19.46 7.35
CA GLU A 55 1.54 20.61 8.09
C GLU A 55 3.06 20.70 7.98
N PHE A 56 3.77 19.56 8.00
CA PHE A 56 5.21 19.55 7.79
C PHE A 56 5.63 20.18 6.45
N TRP A 57 4.90 19.88 5.37
CA TRP A 57 5.16 20.38 4.02
C TRP A 57 4.59 21.78 3.79
N GLN A 58 3.52 22.14 4.51
CA GLN A 58 3.00 23.50 4.56
C GLN A 58 4.04 24.45 5.13
N ASP A 59 4.77 24.01 6.15
CA ASP A 59 5.89 24.74 6.74
C ASP A 59 7.21 24.49 6.00
N TRP A 60 7.18 24.03 4.74
CA TRP A 60 8.39 23.84 3.94
C TRP A 60 8.90 25.21 3.43
N PRO A 61 10.23 25.42 3.37
CA PRO A 61 10.79 26.64 2.78
C PRO A 61 10.33 26.82 1.33
N GLU A 62 10.29 28.08 0.88
CA GLU A 62 9.97 28.39 -0.52
C GLU A 62 10.92 27.65 -1.48
N LEU A 63 10.34 27.11 -2.55
CA LEU A 63 11.11 26.42 -3.58
C LEU A 63 11.87 27.45 -4.42
N ASN A 64 13.12 27.14 -4.75
CA ASN A 64 13.91 27.97 -5.65
C ASN A 64 13.28 27.98 -7.06
N PRO A 65 13.51 29.03 -7.87
CA PRO A 65 13.09 29.03 -9.27
C PRO A 65 13.59 27.77 -9.99
N ASN A 66 12.72 27.12 -10.76
CA ASN A 66 12.96 25.86 -11.47
C ASN A 66 13.14 24.61 -10.60
N GLN A 67 12.96 24.71 -9.28
CA GLN A 67 12.88 23.54 -8.41
C GLN A 67 11.49 22.90 -8.54
N CYS A 68 11.45 21.59 -8.76
CA CYS A 68 10.21 20.81 -8.76
C CYS A 68 10.29 19.77 -7.65
N LEU A 69 9.32 19.81 -6.73
CA LEU A 69 9.24 18.89 -5.61
C LEU A 69 7.85 18.24 -5.60
N ILE A 70 7.80 16.93 -5.82
CA ILE A 70 6.58 16.14 -5.80
C ILE A 70 6.61 15.25 -4.56
N ILE A 71 5.59 15.38 -3.71
CA ILE A 71 5.45 14.59 -2.49
C ILE A 71 4.34 13.57 -2.67
N CYS A 72 4.68 12.28 -2.57
CA CYS A 72 3.73 11.19 -2.66
C CYS A 72 3.57 10.51 -1.30
N LEU A 73 2.35 10.53 -0.76
CA LEU A 73 1.98 9.77 0.44
C LEU A 73 1.26 8.49 0.03
N PHE A 74 1.90 7.35 0.28
CA PHE A 74 1.34 6.03 0.03
C PHE A 74 0.91 5.39 1.35
N ILE A 75 -0.36 4.99 1.43
CA ILE A 75 -0.87 4.23 2.58
C ILE A 75 -1.02 2.77 2.15
N LYS A 76 -0.19 1.91 2.74
CA LYS A 76 -0.16 0.47 2.43
C LYS A 76 -1.02 -0.29 3.41
N TYR A 77 -1.93 -1.09 2.87
CA TYR A 77 -2.73 -2.05 3.63
C TYR A 77 -1.85 -3.16 4.19
N GLN A 78 -1.83 -3.31 5.51
CA GLN A 78 -1.30 -4.51 6.14
C GLN A 78 -2.43 -5.47 6.48
N VAL A 79 -2.43 -6.62 5.82
CA VAL A 79 -3.16 -7.79 6.29
C VAL A 79 -2.41 -8.31 7.51
N LYS A 80 -3.06 -8.33 8.68
CA LYS A 80 -2.48 -8.96 9.88
C LYS A 80 -2.27 -10.45 9.65
N GLN A 81 -1.11 -10.85 9.15
CA GLN A 81 -0.62 -12.20 9.32
C GLN A 81 -0.14 -12.34 10.77
N LYS A 82 -0.93 -13.03 11.61
CA LYS A 82 -0.41 -13.50 12.90
C LYS A 82 0.68 -14.52 12.59
N SER A 83 1.92 -14.24 13.01
CA SER A 83 3.07 -15.09 12.73
C SER A 83 2.88 -16.51 13.25
N GLN A 84 3.47 -17.44 12.52
CA GLN A 84 3.51 -18.88 12.78
C GLN A 84 4.07 -19.22 14.17
N SER A 85 3.39 -20.12 14.87
CA SER A 85 3.98 -21.33 15.46
C SER A 85 2.82 -22.23 15.93
N TYR A 86 2.85 -23.53 15.62
CA TYR A 86 1.79 -24.52 15.95
C TYR A 86 0.47 -24.41 15.16
N PHE A 87 0.57 -24.38 13.84
CA PHE A 87 -0.58 -24.67 12.98
C PHE A 87 -1.10 -26.11 13.16
N GLN A 88 -2.34 -26.31 12.75
CA GLN A 88 -3.05 -27.56 12.45
C GLN A 88 -3.93 -28.23 13.52
N LYS A 89 -3.60 -28.28 14.81
CA LYS A 89 -4.43 -29.10 15.74
C LYS A 89 -5.62 -28.40 16.39
N LEU A 90 -5.59 -27.10 16.65
CA LEU A 90 -6.69 -26.39 17.33
C LEU A 90 -7.74 -25.78 16.37
N TRP A 91 -7.45 -25.69 15.08
CA TRP A 91 -8.21 -24.86 14.15
C TRP A 91 -9.52 -25.48 13.62
N HIS A 92 -9.64 -26.80 13.64
CA HIS A 92 -10.84 -27.49 13.14
C HIS A 92 -12.08 -27.28 14.02
N GLY A 93 -11.91 -26.99 15.33
CA GLY A 93 -13.02 -26.96 16.29
C GLY A 93 -13.66 -25.58 16.52
N ILE A 94 -12.92 -24.48 16.34
CA ILE A 94 -13.38 -23.14 16.80
C ILE A 94 -13.89 -22.25 15.66
N PHE A 95 -13.34 -22.37 14.44
CA PHE A 95 -13.59 -21.39 13.37
C PHE A 95 -14.85 -21.63 12.52
N LYS A 96 -15.59 -22.73 12.73
CA LYS A 96 -16.92 -22.90 12.15
C LYS A 96 -17.93 -21.86 12.70
N ASN A 97 -17.65 -21.29 13.87
CA ASN A 97 -18.52 -20.32 14.55
C ASN A 97 -18.03 -18.85 14.50
N LEU A 98 -16.80 -18.57 14.07
CA LEU A 98 -16.23 -17.21 14.08
C LEU A 98 -16.41 -16.45 12.76
N LEU A 99 -16.85 -17.11 11.69
CA LEU A 99 -17.20 -16.49 10.39
C LEU A 99 -18.50 -15.67 10.41
N LYS A 100 -19.13 -15.48 11.58
CA LYS A 100 -20.36 -14.67 11.70
C LYS A 100 -20.13 -13.18 11.96
N ASN A 101 -18.94 -12.74 12.37
CA ASN A 101 -18.69 -11.33 12.75
C ASN A 101 -17.38 -10.78 12.15
N ASN A 102 -17.41 -10.42 10.86
CA ASN A 102 -16.31 -9.69 10.18
C ASN A 102 -16.44 -8.17 10.36
N SER A 103 -16.26 -7.62 11.57
CA SER A 103 -16.35 -6.17 11.82
C SER A 103 -15.00 -5.48 12.13
N GLY A 104 -13.90 -6.23 12.28
CA GLY A 104 -12.62 -5.69 12.74
C GLY A 104 -11.75 -5.00 11.67
N PHE A 105 -11.79 -5.46 10.42
CA PHE A 105 -11.03 -4.85 9.31
C PHE A 105 -11.79 -3.67 8.67
N GLU A 106 -13.11 -3.72 8.65
CA GLU A 106 -13.96 -2.69 8.07
C GLU A 106 -13.88 -1.36 8.86
N CYS A 107 -13.83 -1.41 10.19
CA CYS A 107 -13.78 -0.20 11.03
C CYS A 107 -12.46 0.57 10.99
N TRP A 108 -11.33 -0.05 10.65
CA TRP A 108 -10.03 0.64 10.60
C TRP A 108 -9.80 1.29 9.24
N ASN A 109 -10.28 0.64 8.19
CA ASN A 109 -10.25 1.21 6.86
C ASN A 109 -11.19 2.42 6.76
N SER A 110 -12.35 2.38 7.43
CA SER A 110 -13.30 3.50 7.38
C SER A 110 -12.76 4.81 7.98
N SER A 111 -11.92 4.76 9.02
CA SER A 111 -11.30 5.97 9.58
C SER A 111 -10.27 6.60 8.63
N ILE A 112 -9.45 5.77 7.99
CA ILE A 112 -8.45 6.23 7.01
C ILE A 112 -9.16 6.74 5.75
N GLN A 113 -10.12 5.98 5.22
CA GLN A 113 -10.95 6.37 4.08
C GLN A 113 -11.69 7.68 4.37
N LYS A 114 -12.23 7.86 5.58
CA LYS A 114 -12.87 9.11 5.98
C LYS A 114 -11.86 10.26 5.96
N SER A 115 -10.69 10.11 6.59
CA SER A 115 -9.64 11.16 6.57
C SER A 115 -9.22 11.53 5.15
N ILE A 116 -9.04 10.54 4.26
CA ILE A 116 -8.69 10.77 2.86
C ILE A 116 -9.83 11.46 2.10
N LYS A 117 -11.08 11.05 2.32
CA LYS A 117 -12.26 11.63 1.69
C LYS A 117 -12.49 13.06 2.15
N ASP A 118 -12.34 13.33 3.44
CA ASP A 118 -12.44 14.68 4.00
C ASP A 118 -11.39 15.59 3.36
N LEU A 119 -10.13 15.13 3.25
CA LEU A 119 -9.06 15.86 2.55
C LEU A 119 -9.40 16.11 1.08
N SER A 120 -9.84 15.08 0.35
CA SER A 120 -10.25 15.22 -1.06
C SER A 120 -11.40 16.21 -1.23
N SER A 121 -12.40 16.17 -0.35
CA SER A 121 -13.56 17.07 -0.42
C SER A 121 -13.20 18.51 -0.10
N SER A 122 -12.20 18.72 0.73
CA SER A 122 -11.70 20.06 1.08
C SER A 122 -10.80 20.67 0.00
N ASN A 123 -10.42 19.90 -1.04
CA ASN A 123 -9.45 20.28 -2.07
C ASN A 123 -8.18 20.91 -1.50
N PHE A 124 -7.73 20.46 -0.33
CA PHE A 124 -6.56 20.99 0.38
C PHE A 124 -6.65 22.49 0.71
N THR A 125 -7.83 23.12 0.67
CA THR A 125 -8.02 24.57 0.89
C THR A 125 -7.54 25.09 2.25
N LYS A 126 -7.34 24.19 3.22
CA LYS A 126 -6.70 24.51 4.51
C LYS A 126 -5.21 24.89 4.36
N PHE A 127 -4.55 24.46 3.30
CA PHE A 127 -3.12 24.62 3.07
C PHE A 127 -2.91 25.56 1.87
N ASP A 128 -2.31 26.73 2.08
CA ASP A 128 -2.07 27.74 1.04
C ASP A 128 -0.78 27.50 0.25
N LYS A 129 0.11 26.64 0.75
CA LYS A 129 1.38 26.29 0.08
C LYS A 129 1.40 24.88 -0.51
N ILE A 130 0.29 24.14 -0.41
CA ILE A 130 0.17 22.77 -0.91
C ILE A 130 -0.91 22.71 -1.97
N ILE A 131 -0.53 22.24 -3.15
CA ILE A 131 -1.48 21.82 -4.19
C ILE A 131 -1.48 20.29 -4.19
N GLY A 132 -2.63 19.70 -3.92
CA GLY A 132 -2.76 18.25 -3.75
C GLY A 132 -3.90 17.67 -4.57
N VAL A 133 -3.75 16.39 -4.89
CA VAL A 133 -4.82 15.55 -5.43
C VAL A 133 -4.83 14.23 -4.68
N VAL A 134 -6.02 13.74 -4.37
CA VAL A 134 -6.21 12.40 -3.83
C VAL A 134 -6.53 11.48 -5.00
N LEU A 135 -5.69 10.46 -5.19
CA LEU A 135 -5.94 9.43 -6.19
C LEU A 135 -7.04 8.46 -5.69
N PRO A 136 -7.87 7.92 -6.59
CA PRO A 136 -8.89 6.96 -6.20
C PRO A 136 -8.27 5.74 -5.52
N GLU A 137 -8.97 5.23 -4.51
CA GLU A 137 -8.62 3.93 -3.93
C GLU A 137 -8.67 2.85 -5.02
N LEU A 138 -7.69 1.95 -5.02
CA LEU A 138 -7.65 0.80 -5.92
C LEU A 138 -8.75 -0.20 -5.53
N GLN A 139 -9.98 0.07 -5.99
CA GLN A 139 -11.20 -0.68 -5.66
C GLN A 139 -11.30 -2.00 -6.43
N GLY A 140 -10.63 -2.12 -7.56
CA GLY A 140 -10.59 -3.33 -8.37
C GLY A 140 -9.30 -3.38 -9.17
N VAL A 141 -8.50 -4.41 -8.91
CA VAL A 141 -7.28 -4.71 -9.67
C VAL A 141 -7.66 -5.69 -10.77
N SER A 142 -7.29 -5.36 -12.00
CA SER A 142 -7.48 -6.22 -13.16
C SER A 142 -6.46 -7.36 -13.19
N GLN A 143 -6.82 -8.46 -13.85
CA GLN A 143 -5.90 -9.59 -14.06
C GLN A 143 -4.58 -9.14 -14.68
N THR A 144 -4.64 -8.28 -15.70
CA THR A 144 -3.46 -7.78 -16.43
C THR A 144 -2.50 -6.99 -15.54
N GLU A 145 -3.01 -6.20 -14.60
CA GLU A 145 -2.18 -5.48 -13.62
C GLU A 145 -1.46 -6.46 -12.67
N VAL A 146 -2.13 -7.51 -12.22
CA VAL A 146 -1.53 -8.53 -11.34
C VAL A 146 -0.49 -9.35 -12.07
N GLU A 147 -0.76 -9.76 -13.31
CA GLU A 147 0.22 -10.49 -14.09
C GLU A 147 1.43 -9.61 -14.46
N SER A 148 1.21 -8.32 -14.74
CA SER A 148 2.30 -7.36 -14.97
C SER A 148 3.19 -7.24 -13.73
N TRP A 149 2.60 -7.20 -12.53
CA TRP A 149 3.34 -7.30 -11.27
C TRP A 149 4.12 -8.60 -11.15
N ALA A 150 3.52 -9.76 -11.47
CA ALA A 150 4.19 -11.06 -11.41
C ALA A 150 5.39 -11.15 -12.36
N ARG A 151 5.35 -10.44 -13.50
CA ARG A 151 6.43 -10.37 -14.49
C ARG A 151 7.48 -9.29 -14.19
N SER A 152 7.29 -8.49 -13.14
CA SER A 152 8.20 -7.38 -12.80
C SER A 152 9.59 -7.88 -12.39
N GLU A 153 10.62 -7.06 -12.64
CA GLU A 153 12.00 -7.37 -12.22
C GLU A 153 12.09 -7.67 -10.72
N ALA A 154 11.27 -6.98 -9.92
CA ALA A 154 11.21 -7.20 -8.48
C ALA A 154 10.83 -8.64 -8.12
N VAL A 155 9.96 -9.31 -8.88
CA VAL A 155 9.57 -10.72 -8.67
C VAL A 155 10.60 -11.66 -9.29
N LYS A 156 11.10 -11.34 -10.49
CA LYS A 156 12.17 -12.10 -11.17
C LYS A 156 13.46 -12.23 -10.37
N ASN A 157 13.73 -11.30 -9.46
CA ASN A 157 14.87 -11.39 -8.55
C ASN A 157 14.74 -12.49 -7.48
N TYR A 158 13.53 -13.02 -7.25
CA TYR A 158 13.29 -14.05 -6.23
C TYR A 158 12.78 -15.37 -6.81
N TRP A 159 12.17 -15.35 -7.99
CA TRP A 159 11.50 -16.49 -8.62
C TRP A 159 12.08 -16.69 -10.02
N ASP A 160 12.38 -17.94 -10.38
CA ASP A 160 12.80 -18.28 -11.74
C ASP A 160 11.62 -18.20 -12.73
N GLU A 161 11.94 -18.26 -14.02
CA GLU A 161 10.95 -18.10 -15.08
C GLU A 161 9.85 -19.18 -15.01
N GLU A 162 10.18 -20.42 -14.63
CA GLU A 162 9.20 -21.51 -14.51
C GLU A 162 8.19 -21.23 -13.40
N ASN A 163 8.66 -20.81 -12.23
CA ASN A 163 7.81 -20.44 -11.09
C ASN A 163 6.97 -19.19 -11.39
N ILE A 164 7.48 -18.25 -12.20
CA ILE A 164 6.71 -17.09 -12.66
C ILE A 164 5.58 -17.51 -13.60
N GLN A 165 5.83 -18.42 -14.53
CA GLN A 165 4.77 -18.94 -15.41
C GLN A 165 3.70 -19.69 -14.61
N TYR A 166 4.10 -20.49 -13.61
CA TYR A 166 3.15 -21.12 -12.69
C TYR A 166 2.32 -20.09 -11.91
N LEU A 167 2.95 -19.02 -11.42
CA LEU A 167 2.26 -17.93 -10.72
C LEU A 167 1.25 -17.24 -11.63
N ILE A 168 1.61 -16.93 -12.87
CA ILE A 168 0.71 -16.34 -13.88
C ILE A 168 -0.50 -17.26 -14.10
N HIS A 169 -0.28 -18.55 -14.32
CA HIS A 169 -1.38 -19.49 -14.55
C HIS A 169 -2.32 -19.60 -13.33
N THR A 170 -1.76 -19.52 -12.12
CA THR A 170 -2.55 -19.52 -10.89
C THR A 170 -3.36 -18.22 -10.73
N ILE A 171 -2.81 -17.08 -11.19
CA ILE A 171 -3.52 -15.79 -11.24
C ILE A 171 -4.67 -15.86 -12.24
N GLU A 172 -4.45 -16.42 -13.44
CA GLU A 172 -5.48 -16.60 -14.47
C GLU A 172 -6.68 -17.41 -13.93
N ASP A 173 -6.42 -18.61 -13.38
CA ASP A 173 -7.45 -19.49 -12.80
C ASP A 173 -8.20 -18.81 -11.64
N MET A 174 -7.48 -18.04 -10.81
CA MET A 174 -8.07 -17.26 -9.72
C MET A 174 -9.04 -16.19 -10.24
N PHE A 175 -8.67 -15.44 -11.30
CA PHE A 175 -9.53 -14.42 -11.88
C PHE A 175 -10.73 -15.03 -12.63
N GLU A 176 -10.53 -16.14 -13.35
CA GLU A 176 -11.62 -16.86 -14.01
C GLU A 176 -12.67 -17.36 -12.99
N LYS A 177 -12.20 -17.94 -11.87
CA LYS A 177 -13.08 -18.37 -10.76
C LYS A 177 -13.80 -17.20 -10.09
N TRP A 178 -13.16 -16.05 -10.01
CA TRP A 178 -13.77 -14.84 -9.44
C TRP A 178 -14.87 -14.29 -10.36
N GLU A 179 -14.58 -14.15 -11.65
CA GLU A 179 -15.52 -13.63 -12.64
C GLU A 179 -16.78 -14.51 -12.73
N LYS A 180 -16.61 -15.83 -12.74
CA LYS A 180 -17.74 -16.79 -12.70
C LYS A 180 -18.65 -16.63 -11.47
N LYS A 181 -18.11 -16.20 -10.33
CA LYS A 181 -18.85 -16.09 -9.05
C LYS A 181 -19.43 -14.70 -8.81
N GLN A 182 -18.71 -13.66 -9.20
CA GLN A 182 -19.01 -12.27 -8.84
C GLN A 182 -19.43 -11.42 -10.05
N ALA A 183 -19.44 -11.99 -11.26
CA ALA A 183 -19.72 -11.30 -12.51
C ALA A 183 -18.89 -10.01 -12.70
N SER A 184 -17.64 -10.03 -12.20
CA SER A 184 -16.71 -8.90 -12.25
C SER A 184 -15.36 -9.37 -12.78
N ASN A 185 -14.80 -8.59 -13.70
CA ASN A 185 -13.45 -8.78 -14.26
C ASN A 185 -12.35 -8.09 -13.42
N THR A 186 -12.72 -7.45 -12.31
CA THR A 186 -11.79 -6.83 -11.36
C THR A 186 -11.98 -7.41 -9.97
N MET A 187 -10.86 -7.59 -9.26
CA MET A 187 -10.84 -8.14 -7.91
C MET A 187 -10.45 -7.06 -6.90
N PRO A 188 -11.20 -6.91 -5.79
CA PRO A 188 -10.80 -6.01 -4.71
C PRO A 188 -9.42 -6.38 -4.15
N MET A 189 -8.57 -5.38 -3.89
CA MET A 189 -7.21 -5.58 -3.39
C MET A 189 -7.14 -6.42 -2.11
N SER A 190 -8.15 -6.31 -1.23
CA SER A 190 -8.23 -7.11 0.01
C SER A 190 -8.36 -8.62 -0.26
N HIS A 191 -9.17 -9.00 -1.25
CA HIS A 191 -9.34 -10.39 -1.66
C HIS A 191 -8.11 -10.87 -2.45
N LEU A 192 -7.60 -10.03 -3.35
CA LEU A 192 -6.42 -10.32 -4.15
C LEU A 192 -5.17 -10.56 -3.27
N ALA A 193 -4.90 -9.68 -2.32
CA ALA A 193 -3.72 -9.77 -1.45
C ALA A 193 -3.71 -11.06 -0.62
N GLN A 194 -4.89 -11.53 -0.19
CA GLN A 194 -5.02 -12.79 0.54
C GLN A 194 -4.69 -13.98 -0.37
N ASN A 195 -5.29 -14.05 -1.56
CA ASN A 195 -5.04 -15.16 -2.49
C ASN A 195 -3.58 -15.19 -2.96
N LEU A 196 -3.01 -14.05 -3.34
CA LEU A 196 -1.59 -13.97 -3.72
C LEU A 196 -0.68 -14.41 -2.57
N SER A 197 -0.98 -14.02 -1.33
CA SER A 197 -0.22 -14.49 -0.16
C SER A 197 -0.31 -16.01 -0.01
N ASP A 198 -1.49 -16.61 -0.24
CA ASP A 198 -1.66 -18.05 -0.13
C ASP A 198 -0.97 -18.82 -1.27
N ILE A 199 -0.94 -18.26 -2.50
CA ILE A 199 -0.16 -18.78 -3.63
C ILE A 199 1.34 -18.75 -3.31
N LEU A 200 1.86 -17.59 -2.90
CA LEU A 200 3.28 -17.41 -2.58
C LEU A 200 3.73 -18.25 -1.37
N GLN A 201 2.81 -18.59 -0.46
CA GLN A 201 3.07 -19.47 0.69
C GLN A 201 2.86 -20.96 0.36
N GLY A 202 2.57 -21.32 -0.90
CA GLY A 202 2.38 -22.70 -1.33
C GLY A 202 1.12 -23.37 -0.78
N LYS A 203 0.17 -22.60 -0.24
CA LYS A 203 -1.11 -23.13 0.30
C LYS A 203 -2.13 -23.44 -0.78
N ILE A 204 -1.92 -22.90 -1.97
CA ILE A 204 -2.72 -23.19 -3.16
C ILE A 204 -1.83 -24.01 -4.09
N THR A 205 -1.93 -25.33 -3.97
CA THR A 205 -1.45 -26.26 -4.98
C THR A 205 -2.64 -26.53 -5.89
N ILE A 206 -2.56 -26.16 -7.17
CA ILE A 206 -3.55 -26.60 -8.14
C ILE A 206 -3.39 -28.12 -8.21
N LYS A 207 -4.40 -28.85 -7.72
CA LYS A 207 -4.54 -30.27 -8.00
C LYS A 207 -4.63 -30.45 -9.52
N GLY A 208 -3.49 -30.71 -10.15
CA GLY A 208 -3.44 -31.59 -11.30
C GLY A 208 -3.50 -33.01 -10.75
N ASP A 209 -4.71 -33.53 -10.53
CA ASP A 209 -4.87 -34.99 -10.46
C ASP A 209 -4.58 -35.48 -11.89
N ILE A 210 -3.33 -35.91 -12.08
CA ILE A 210 -2.95 -36.91 -13.06
C ILE A 210 -3.68 -38.20 -12.64
N SER A 211 -4.71 -38.55 -13.42
CA SER A 211 -5.06 -39.95 -13.72
C SER A 211 -5.99 -39.98 -14.92
#